data_AF-A0A4R6BWW0-F1
#
_entry.id   AF-A0A4R6BWW0-F1
#
_cell.length_a   1.000
_cell.length_b   1.000
_cell.length_c   1.000
_cell.angle_alpha   90.00
_cell.angle_beta   90.00
_cell.angle_gamma   90.00
#
_symmetry.space_group_name_H-M   'P 1'
#
loop_
_entity.id
_entity.type
_entity.pdbx_description
1 polymer ?
#
loop_
_entity_poly.entity_id
_entity_poly.type
_entity_poly.pdbx_seq_one_letter_code
_entity_poly.pdbx_strand_id
1 'polypeptide(L)'
;MQKVLMLLYIIMHIVFAASYFINSGIIFFTTYFWLFFCILTFITGLFYLYARRPVKEKNLTYKLLAIILTLISLLSFFFILYLNFVNPYFYLEFRN
;
A
#
# COMPACT_ATOMS: atom_id res chain seq x y z
N MET A 1 11.41 13.34 -10.17
CA MET A 1 10.87 13.26 -8.80
C MET A 1 9.72 12.26 -8.64
N GLN A 2 8.67 12.28 -9.46
CA GLN A 2 7.49 11.42 -9.26
C GLN A 2 7.76 9.90 -9.29
N LYS A 3 8.71 9.43 -10.11
CA LYS A 3 9.15 8.01 -10.11
C LYS A 3 9.73 7.58 -8.76
N VAL A 4 10.51 8.45 -8.14
CA VAL A 4 11.14 8.21 -6.84
C VAL A 4 10.06 8.13 -5.75
N LEU A 5 9.08 9.04 -5.78
CA LEU A 5 7.95 9.02 -4.85
C LEU A 5 7.12 7.74 -4.97
N MET A 6 6.80 7.30 -6.20
CA MET A 6 6.07 6.02 -6.38
C MET A 6 6.86 4.83 -5.86
N LEU A 7 8.18 4.80 -6.11
CA LEU A 7 9.04 3.74 -5.59
C LEU A 7 9.08 3.75 -4.06
N LEU A 8 9.15 4.94 -3.45
CA LEU A 8 9.09 5.09 -2.00
C LEU A 8 7.76 4.59 -1.44
N TYR A 9 6.63 4.90 -2.08
CA TYR A 9 5.33 4.37 -1.66
C TYR A 9 5.23 2.84 -1.80
N ILE A 10 5.81 2.25 -2.84
CA ILE A 10 5.90 0.79 -2.98
C ILE A 10 6.72 0.19 -1.83
N ILE A 11 7.87 0.79 -1.50
CA ILE A 11 8.69 0.35 -0.35
C ILE A 11 7.88 0.43 0.94
N MET A 12 7.11 1.50 1.15
CA MET A 12 6.27 1.63 2.35
C MET A 12 5.21 0.52 2.46
N HIS A 13 4.65 0.04 1.35
CA HIS A 13 3.74 -1.11 1.37
C HIS A 13 4.45 -2.44 1.67
N ILE A 14 5.71 -2.59 1.27
CA ILE A 14 6.55 -3.73 1.66
C ILE A 14 6.86 -3.67 3.16
N VAL A 15 7.18 -2.48 3.68
CA VAL A 15 7.40 -2.26 5.12
C VAL A 15 6.14 -2.60 5.92
N PHE A 16 4.97 -2.22 5.43
CA PHE A 16 3.69 -2.63 6.01
C PHE A 16 3.58 -4.15 6.09
N ALA A 17 3.75 -4.85 4.96
CA ALA A 17 3.67 -6.32 4.94
C ALA A 17 4.71 -6.99 5.85
N ALA A 18 5.95 -6.49 5.88
CA ALA A 18 6.99 -7.01 6.78
C ALA A 18 6.66 -6.75 8.25
N SER A 19 6.15 -5.55 8.57
CA SER A 19 5.69 -5.22 9.93
C SER A 19 4.58 -6.15 10.41
N TYR A 20 3.74 -6.62 9.47
CA TYR A 20 2.75 -7.67 9.71
C TYR A 20 3.29 -8.97 10.25
N PHE A 21 4.29 -9.54 9.57
CA PHE A 21 4.83 -10.82 9.99
C PHE A 21 5.70 -10.72 11.26
N ILE A 22 6.33 -9.56 11.50
CA ILE A 22 7.25 -9.38 12.63
C ILE A 22 6.52 -8.96 13.92
N ASN A 23 5.58 -8.02 13.81
CA ASN A 23 4.96 -7.34 14.95
C ASN A 23 3.43 -7.38 14.87
N SER A 24 2.86 -8.59 14.80
CA SER A 24 1.42 -8.83 14.69
C SER A 24 0.58 -8.05 15.73
N GLY A 25 1.10 -7.84 16.94
CA GLY A 25 0.43 -7.10 18.01
C GLY A 25 0.44 -5.56 17.90
N ILE A 26 1.41 -4.95 17.21
CA ILE A 26 1.52 -3.47 17.09
C ILE A 26 0.60 -2.94 15.98
N ILE A 27 0.17 -3.82 15.10
CA ILE A 27 -0.54 -3.42 13.88
C ILE A 27 -1.89 -2.88 14.20
N PHE A 28 -2.61 -3.42 15.18
CA PHE A 28 -3.94 -2.91 15.53
C PHE A 28 -3.97 -1.40 15.81
N PHE A 29 -2.95 -0.89 16.51
CA PHE A 29 -2.81 0.56 16.78
C PHE A 29 -2.42 1.37 15.55
N THR A 30 -1.68 0.77 14.61
CA THR A 30 -1.23 1.44 13.39
C THR A 30 -2.12 1.15 12.18
N THR A 31 -3.13 0.27 12.30
CA THR A 31 -4.01 -0.17 11.22
C THR A 31 -4.72 1.00 10.57
N TYR A 32 -5.21 1.95 11.36
CA TYR A 32 -5.88 3.16 10.84
C TYR A 32 -4.94 4.02 9.98
N PHE A 33 -3.68 4.16 10.41
CA PHE A 33 -2.66 4.87 9.64
C PHE A 33 -2.39 4.15 8.31
N TRP A 34 -2.20 2.83 8.36
CA TRP A 34 -1.96 2.03 7.15
C TRP A 34 -3.16 2.02 6.20
N LEU A 35 -4.37 2.03 6.72
CA LEU A 35 -5.60 2.10 5.94
C LEU A 35 -5.69 3.44 5.20
N PHE A 36 -5.46 4.56 5.90
CA PHE A 36 -5.41 5.88 5.28
C PHE A 36 -4.29 5.97 4.24
N PHE A 37 -3.12 5.41 4.53
CA PHE A 37 -2.00 5.35 3.61
C PHE A 37 -2.33 4.56 2.33
N CYS A 38 -3.06 3.44 2.44
CA CYS A 38 -3.53 2.67 1.29
C CYS A 38 -4.46 3.49 0.39
N ILE A 39 -5.42 4.22 0.98
CA ILE A 39 -6.34 5.08 0.22
C ILE A 39 -5.57 6.18 -0.52
N LEU A 40 -4.65 6.86 0.17
CA LEU A 40 -3.86 7.94 -0.41
C LEU A 40 -2.95 7.44 -1.55
N THR A 41 -2.28 6.31 -1.35
CA THR A 41 -1.42 5.70 -2.37
C THR A 41 -2.22 5.16 -3.57
N PHE A 42 -3.44 4.68 -3.35
CA PHE A 42 -4.34 4.27 -4.42
C PHE A 42 -4.78 5.48 -5.28
N ILE A 43 -5.26 6.55 -4.64
CA ILE A 43 -5.68 7.78 -5.34
C ILE A 43 -4.52 8.38 -6.14
N THR A 44 -3.34 8.47 -5.53
CA THR A 44 -2.14 8.98 -6.23
C THR A 44 -1.74 8.08 -7.40
N GLY A 45 -1.77 6.75 -7.24
CA GLY A 45 -1.52 5.81 -8.32
C GLY A 45 -2.51 5.96 -9.49
N LEU A 46 -3.81 6.12 -9.21
CA LEU A 46 -4.83 6.39 -10.23
C LEU A 46 -4.58 7.73 -10.93
N PHE A 47 -4.30 8.79 -10.16
CA PHE A 47 -3.98 10.09 -10.74
C PHE A 47 -2.78 9.99 -11.69
N TYR A 48 -1.76 9.21 -11.33
CA TYR A 48 -0.60 8.97 -12.18
C TYR A 48 -0.88 8.15 -13.44
N LEU A 49 -1.89 7.28 -13.43
CA LEU A 49 -2.33 6.52 -14.61
C LEU A 49 -3.12 7.38 -15.60
N TYR A 50 -3.98 8.27 -15.10
CA TYR A 50 -4.87 9.09 -15.93
C TYR A 50 -4.33 10.47 -16.27
N ALA A 51 -3.28 10.94 -15.59
CA ALA A 51 -2.64 12.21 -15.90
C ALA A 51 -2.14 12.22 -17.35
N ARG A 52 -2.66 13.15 -18.17
CA ARG A 52 -2.12 13.46 -19.50
C ARG A 52 -0.72 14.03 -19.34
N ARG A 53 0.30 13.17 -19.44
CA ARG A 53 1.70 13.58 -19.33
C ARG A 53 2.23 14.14 -20.64
N PRO A 54 3.14 15.14 -20.59
CA PRO A 54 3.88 15.58 -21.77
C PRO A 54 4.68 14.42 -22.36
N VAL A 55 4.76 14.37 -23.69
CA VAL A 55 5.31 13.29 -24.53
C VAL A 55 6.71 12.80 -24.09
N LYS A 56 7.47 13.65 -23.38
CA LYS A 56 8.83 13.37 -22.87
C LYS A 56 8.88 12.35 -21.72
N GLU A 57 7.76 12.09 -21.03
CA GLU A 57 7.66 11.14 -19.91
C GLU A 57 6.82 9.89 -20.23
N LYS A 58 6.54 9.63 -21.50
CA LYS A 58 5.81 8.44 -21.98
C LYS A 58 6.63 7.15 -21.85
N ASN A 59 7.41 7.02 -20.78
CA ASN A 59 8.22 5.84 -20.51
C ASN A 59 7.31 4.75 -19.95
N LEU A 60 7.33 3.59 -20.61
CA LEU A 60 6.64 2.38 -20.20
C LEU A 60 6.91 2.00 -18.73
N THR A 61 8.12 2.29 -18.23
CA THR A 61 8.51 2.13 -16.82
C THR A 61 7.69 2.97 -15.85
N TYR A 62 7.33 4.20 -16.22
CA TYR A 62 6.50 5.06 -15.38
C TYR A 62 5.10 4.47 -15.23
N LYS A 63 4.51 4.02 -16.35
CA LYS A 63 3.19 3.42 -16.38
C LYS A 63 3.16 2.11 -15.59
N LEU A 64 4.18 1.27 -15.74
CA LEU A 64 4.36 0.05 -14.94
C LEU A 64 4.40 0.36 -13.44
N LEU A 65 5.21 1.34 -13.02
CA LEU A 65 5.29 1.77 -11.61
C LEU A 65 3.92 2.21 -11.07
N ALA A 66 3.15 2.97 -11.85
CA ALA A 66 1.82 3.42 -11.44
C ALA A 66 0.81 2.25 -11.33
N ILE A 67 0.86 1.29 -12.27
CA ILE A 67 0.04 0.07 -12.21
C ILE A 67 0.41 -0.77 -10.97
N ILE A 68 1.70 -0.98 -10.72
CA ILE A 68 2.17 -1.73 -9.57
C ILE A 68 1.72 -1.06 -8.27
N LEU A 69 1.89 0.26 -8.16
CA LEU A 69 1.49 1.01 -6.96
C LEU A 69 -0.02 0.92 -6.71
N THR A 70 -0.84 1.03 -7.76
CA THR A 70 -2.31 0.88 -7.64
C THR A 70 -2.72 -0.53 -7.23
N LEU A 71 -2.12 -1.56 -7.81
CA LEU A 71 -2.41 -2.95 -7.43
C LEU A 71 -1.98 -3.27 -6.00
N ILE A 72 -0.76 -2.87 -5.61
CA ILE A 72 -0.24 -3.09 -4.26
C ILE A 72 -1.10 -2.36 -3.22
N SER A 73 -1.42 -1.09 -3.44
CA SER A 73 -2.26 -0.33 -2.49
C SER A 73 -3.65 -0.96 -2.31
N LEU A 74 -4.23 -1.50 -3.38
CA LEU A 74 -5.53 -2.17 -3.33
C LEU A 74 -5.44 -3.54 -2.62
N LEU A 75 -4.38 -4.31 -2.86
CA LEU A 75 -4.09 -5.55 -2.13
C LEU A 75 -3.89 -5.30 -0.64
N SER A 76 -3.07 -4.31 -0.27
CA SER A 76 -2.83 -3.92 1.12
C SER A 76 -4.10 -3.41 1.80
N PHE A 77 -4.95 -2.67 1.07
CA PHE A 77 -6.25 -2.24 1.58
C PHE A 77 -7.16 -3.42 1.92
N PHE A 78 -7.36 -4.36 0.98
CA PHE A 78 -8.17 -5.55 1.23
C PHE A 78 -7.60 -6.43 2.33
N PHE A 79 -6.28 -6.53 2.41
CA PHE A 79 -5.60 -7.25 3.48
C PHE A 79 -5.91 -6.64 4.85
N ILE A 80 -5.85 -5.32 4.98
CA ILE A 80 -6.23 -4.62 6.22
C ILE A 80 -7.72 -4.85 6.55
N LEU A 81 -8.61 -4.78 5.57
CA LEU A 81 -10.03 -5.07 5.80
C LEU A 81 -10.24 -6.52 6.27
N TYR A 82 -9.57 -7.47 5.64
CA TYR A 82 -9.61 -8.88 6.04
C TYR A 82 -9.19 -9.06 7.51
N LEU A 83 -8.09 -8.43 7.92
CA LEU A 83 -7.60 -8.49 9.30
C LEU A 83 -8.59 -7.89 10.31
N ASN A 84 -9.29 -6.81 9.96
CA ASN A 84 -10.25 -6.18 10.86
C ASN A 84 -11.55 -6.99 11.00
N PHE A 85 -12.06 -7.56 9.90
CA PHE A 85 -13.38 -8.18 9.89
C PHE A 85 -13.38 -9.69 10.13
N VAL A 86 -12.41 -10.41 9.57
CA VAL A 86 -12.43 -11.89 9.57
C VAL A 86 -11.68 -12.44 10.77
N ASN A 87 -10.65 -11.74 11.25
CA ASN A 87 -9.84 -12.25 12.34
C ASN A 87 -9.44 -11.17 13.36
N PRO A 88 -10.43 -10.57 14.06
CA PRO A 88 -10.19 -9.59 15.11
C PRO A 88 -9.41 -10.11 16.32
N TYR A 89 -9.12 -11.42 16.39
CA TYR A 89 -8.48 -12.06 17.55
C TYR A 89 -7.24 -12.90 17.21
N PHE A 90 -6.85 -13.05 15.94
CA PHE A 90 -5.64 -13.80 15.56
C PHE A 90 -4.37 -13.28 16.25
N TYR A 91 -4.36 -11.99 16.57
CA TYR A 91 -3.27 -11.31 17.25
C TYR A 91 -3.18 -11.63 18.75
N LEU A 92 -4.24 -12.17 19.35
CA LEU A 92 -4.25 -12.67 20.72
C LEU A 92 -3.75 -14.11 20.80
N GLU A 93 -3.92 -14.91 19.74
CA GLU A 93 -3.48 -16.32 19.71
C GLU A 93 -1.95 -16.47 19.60
N PHE A 94 -1.25 -15.55 18.92
CA PHE A 94 0.23 -15.58 18.86
C PHE A 94 0.94 -15.20 20.17
N ARG A 95 0.21 -14.87 21.23
CA ARG A 95 0.77 -14.53 22.55
C ARG A 95 0.77 -15.70 23.54
N ASN A 96 0.28 -16.87 23.15
CA ASN A 96 0.30 -18.10 23.97
C ASN A 96 1.38 -19.07 23.49
#